data_AF-A0A9W2Y2Y9-F1
#
_entry.id   AF-A0A9W2Y2Y9-F1
#
_cell.length_a   1.000
_cell.length_b   1.000
_cell.length_c   1.000
_cell.angle_alpha   90.00
_cell.angle_beta   90.00
_cell.angle_gamma   90.00
#
_symmetry.space_group_name_H-M   'P 1'
#
loop_
_entity.id
_entity.type
_entity.pdbx_description
1 polymer ?
#
loop_
_entity_poly.entity_id
_entity_poly.type
_entity_poly.pdbx_seq_one_letter_code
_entity_poly.pdbx_strand_id
1 'polypeptide(L)'
;MCNSSCMGGMNRRPILTILTLETSDGQLLGRRCFEVRVCACPGRDRKTEEANSAKLQTGAKQVKKRKSAPSTDPDMCKRKSGSSTDEEEVLMLPVKGRERYNMLKKINDALELAEKEAKNKTRASKELLPSSGKRVLQKAERSDSD
;
A
#
# COMPACT_ATOMS: atom_id res chain seq x y z
N MET A 1 -3.29 -5.32 27.19
CA MET A 1 -2.76 -5.22 25.81
C MET A 1 -2.85 -6.59 25.14
N CYS A 2 -3.36 -6.71 23.91
CA CYS A 2 -3.48 -7.99 23.18
C CYS A 2 -2.94 -7.85 21.76
N ASN A 3 -2.54 -8.98 21.16
CA ASN A 3 -2.24 -9.07 19.74
C ASN A 3 -3.51 -8.96 18.89
N SER A 4 -3.40 -8.39 17.69
CA SER A 4 -4.52 -8.34 16.75
C SER A 4 -5.02 -9.74 16.36
N SER A 5 -4.21 -10.78 16.52
CA SER A 5 -4.56 -12.18 16.24
C SER A 5 -5.25 -12.95 17.38
N CYS A 6 -5.42 -12.34 18.56
CA CYS A 6 -6.05 -13.00 19.71
C CYS A 6 -7.46 -13.53 19.36
N MET A 7 -7.69 -14.83 19.57
CA MET A 7 -9.02 -15.45 19.44
C MET A 7 -9.95 -14.92 20.54
N GLY A 8 -11.24 -14.76 20.25
CA GLY A 8 -12.23 -14.23 21.20
C GLY A 8 -12.15 -12.72 21.47
N GLY A 9 -11.17 -12.02 20.89
CA GLY A 9 -11.04 -10.56 20.94
C GLY A 9 -11.05 -9.95 19.53
N MET A 10 -9.98 -9.25 19.16
CA MET A 10 -9.81 -8.65 17.83
C MET A 10 -9.90 -9.68 16.69
N ASN A 11 -9.46 -10.93 16.91
CA ASN A 11 -9.59 -12.05 15.97
C ASN A 11 -9.21 -11.71 14.52
N ARG A 12 -8.03 -11.09 14.35
CA ARG A 12 -7.43 -10.68 13.07
C ARG A 12 -8.23 -9.63 12.29
N ARG A 13 -9.22 -8.97 12.91
CA ARG A 13 -9.92 -7.83 12.30
C ARG A 13 -9.00 -6.60 12.32
N PRO A 14 -8.90 -5.85 11.21
CA PRO A 14 -8.20 -4.57 11.18
C PRO A 14 -8.79 -3.60 12.21
N ILE A 15 -7.94 -2.81 12.85
CA ILE A 15 -8.34 -1.80 13.83
C ILE A 15 -7.83 -0.42 13.43
N LEU A 16 -8.63 0.61 13.74
CA LEU A 16 -8.25 2.01 13.59
C LEU A 16 -8.08 2.63 14.97
N THR A 17 -6.92 3.22 15.20
CA THR A 17 -6.71 4.07 16.36
C THR A 17 -7.18 5.47 16.02
N ILE A 18 -7.99 6.04 16.91
CA ILE A 18 -8.53 7.39 16.78
C ILE A 18 -7.89 8.25 17.85
N LEU A 19 -7.17 9.28 17.43
CA LEU A 19 -6.68 10.35 18.29
C LEU A 19 -7.65 11.52 18.20
N THR A 20 -8.23 11.92 19.33
CA THR A 20 -9.06 13.10 19.46
C THR A 20 -8.32 14.16 20.26
N LEU A 21 -8.45 15.42 19.84
CA LEU A 21 -8.08 16.58 20.62
C LEU A 21 -9.38 17.15 21.17
N GLU A 22 -9.49 17.23 22.49
CA GLU A 22 -10.70 17.67 23.18
C GLU A 22 -10.38 18.70 24.26
N THR A 23 -11.36 19.53 24.58
CA THR A 23 -11.32 20.45 25.73
C THR A 23 -11.66 19.71 27.02
N SER A 24 -11.40 20.35 28.18
CA SER A 24 -11.78 19.83 29.50
C SER A 24 -13.27 19.50 29.63
N ASP A 25 -14.10 20.19 28.85
CA ASP A 25 -15.56 20.04 28.85
C ASP A 25 -16.01 18.94 27.88
N GLY A 26 -15.08 18.23 27.24
CA GLY A 26 -15.33 17.14 26.31
C GLY A 26 -15.67 17.58 24.88
N GLN A 27 -15.50 18.86 24.53
CA GLN A 27 -15.74 19.32 23.16
C GLN A 27 -14.57 18.94 22.24
N LEU A 28 -14.88 18.28 21.13
CA LEU A 28 -13.89 17.87 20.13
C LEU A 28 -13.39 19.06 19.31
N LEU A 29 -12.07 19.29 19.33
CA LEU A 29 -11.36 20.28 18.52
C LEU A 29 -10.73 19.66 17.26
N GLY A 30 -10.39 18.37 17.31
CA GLY A 30 -9.75 17.70 16.18
C GLY A 30 -9.76 16.18 16.30
N ARG A 31 -9.62 15.51 15.15
CA ARG A 31 -9.57 14.04 15.07
C ARG A 31 -8.61 13.58 13.97
N ARG A 32 -7.77 12.61 14.30
CA ARG A 32 -6.93 11.87 13.34
C ARG A 32 -7.05 10.37 13.57
N CYS A 33 -7.00 9.60 12.50
CA CYS A 33 -7.08 8.15 12.57
C CYS A 33 -5.99 7.49 11.72
N PHE A 34 -5.49 6.36 12.21
CA PHE A 34 -4.54 5.52 11.50
C PHE A 34 -4.77 4.06 11.83
N GLU A 35 -4.39 3.18 10.90
CA GLU A 35 -4.50 1.74 11.06
C GLU A 35 -3.38 1.20 11.96
N VAL A 36 -3.72 0.24 12.83
CA VAL A 36 -2.77 -0.39 13.73
C VAL A 36 -2.88 -1.90 13.66
N ARG A 37 -1.72 -2.57 13.68
CA ARG A 37 -1.62 -4.03 13.79
C ARG A 37 -0.63 -4.39 14.88
N VAL A 38 -1.13 -4.98 15.97
CA VAL A 38 -0.31 -5.51 17.05
C VAL A 38 0.08 -6.95 16.69
N CYS A 39 1.36 -7.14 16.34
CA CYS A 39 1.89 -8.42 15.85
C CYS A 39 3.28 -8.71 16.40
N ALA A 40 3.68 -9.99 16.38
CA ALA A 40 4.97 -10.42 16.88
C ALA A 40 6.17 -9.96 16.00
N CYS A 41 5.94 -9.72 14.70
CA CYS A 41 6.99 -9.38 13.75
C CYS A 41 6.60 -8.16 12.89
N PRO A 42 6.64 -6.92 13.42
CA PRO A 42 6.16 -5.73 12.72
C PRO A 42 6.81 -5.50 11.35
N GLY A 43 8.12 -5.69 11.24
CA GLY A 43 8.84 -5.46 9.98
C GLY A 43 8.48 -6.45 8.87
N ARG A 44 8.20 -7.71 9.20
CA ARG A 44 7.77 -8.72 8.23
C ARG A 44 6.33 -8.46 7.78
N ASP A 45 5.44 -8.23 8.74
CA ASP A 45 4.03 -7.98 8.47
C ASP A 45 3.87 -6.68 7.65
N ARG A 46 4.61 -5.61 7.99
CA ARG A 46 4.65 -4.36 7.20
C ARG A 46 5.06 -4.58 5.75
N LYS A 47 6.20 -5.26 5.51
CA LYS A 47 6.66 -5.57 4.15
C LYS A 47 5.64 -6.39 3.37
N THR A 48 4.96 -7.31 4.05
CA THR A 48 3.95 -8.18 3.42
C THR A 48 2.69 -7.40 3.07
N GLU A 49 2.20 -6.55 3.99
CA GLU A 49 1.02 -5.72 3.78
C GLU A 49 1.28 -4.67 2.69
N GLU A 50 2.41 -3.95 2.72
CA GLU A 50 2.79 -2.99 1.66
C GLU A 50 2.91 -3.66 0.28
N ALA A 51 3.56 -4.83 0.20
CA ALA A 51 3.68 -5.57 -1.05
C ALA A 51 2.34 -6.10 -1.56
N ASN A 52 1.40 -6.43 -0.67
CA ASN A 52 0.05 -6.83 -1.05
C ASN A 52 -0.76 -5.63 -1.55
N SER A 53 -0.69 -4.50 -0.85
CA SER A 53 -1.33 -3.24 -1.25
C SER A 53 -0.86 -2.77 -2.63
N ALA A 54 0.45 -2.83 -2.90
CA ALA A 54 1.00 -2.52 -4.21
C ALA A 54 0.47 -3.45 -5.32
N LYS A 55 0.26 -4.74 -5.02
CA LYS A 55 -0.33 -5.71 -5.98
C LYS A 55 -1.82 -5.46 -6.23
N LEU A 56 -2.58 -5.05 -5.21
CA LEU A 56 -3.97 -4.66 -5.38
C LEU A 56 -4.10 -3.39 -6.25
N GLN A 57 -3.20 -2.43 -6.06
CA GLN A 57 -3.18 -1.19 -6.86
C GLN A 57 -2.75 -1.43 -8.31
N THR A 58 -1.88 -2.41 -8.57
CA THR A 58 -1.41 -2.74 -9.93
C THR A 58 -2.29 -3.76 -10.67
N GLY A 59 -3.50 -4.07 -10.17
CA GLY A 59 -4.49 -4.90 -10.88
C GLY A 59 -4.11 -6.37 -11.10
N ALA A 60 -2.89 -6.80 -10.71
CA ALA A 60 -2.43 -8.16 -10.90
C ALA A 60 -3.00 -9.10 -9.81
N LYS A 61 -4.27 -9.49 -9.95
CA LYS A 61 -4.84 -10.64 -9.25
C LYS A 61 -4.14 -11.92 -9.71
N GLN A 62 -2.96 -12.21 -9.15
CA GLN A 62 -2.34 -13.53 -9.23
C GLN A 62 -3.20 -14.52 -8.44
N VAL A 63 -4.16 -15.13 -9.13
CA VAL A 63 -4.88 -16.31 -8.66
C VAL A 63 -3.85 -17.42 -8.47
N LYS A 64 -3.38 -17.62 -7.23
CA LYS A 64 -2.61 -18.81 -6.86
C LYS A 64 -3.54 -20.02 -6.95
N LYS A 65 -3.51 -20.67 -8.11
CA LYS A 65 -4.14 -21.94 -8.46
C LYS A 65 -3.71 -23.00 -7.44
N ARG A 66 -4.59 -23.35 -6.50
CA ARG A 66 -4.49 -24.64 -5.78
C ARG A 66 -4.74 -25.75 -6.80
N LYS A 67 -3.92 -26.81 -6.70
CA LYS A 67 -3.78 -27.88 -7.68
C LYS A 67 -4.75 -29.01 -7.32
N SER A 68 -5.75 -29.25 -8.16
CA SER A 68 -6.50 -30.51 -8.24
C SER A 68 -7.02 -30.66 -9.68
N ALA A 69 -6.92 -31.89 -10.20
CA ALA A 69 -6.85 -32.25 -11.62
C ALA A 69 -8.25 -32.42 -12.30
N PRO A 70 -8.41 -33.07 -13.48
CA PRO A 70 -8.85 -32.41 -14.73
C PRO A 70 -10.19 -32.92 -15.30
N SER A 71 -10.83 -32.15 -16.18
CA SER A 71 -11.77 -32.69 -17.17
C SER A 71 -11.91 -31.78 -18.42
N THR A 72 -11.66 -32.42 -19.56
CA THR A 72 -12.07 -32.23 -20.96
C THR A 72 -13.24 -31.26 -21.24
N ASP A 73 -13.07 -30.27 -22.12
CA ASP A 73 -13.36 -30.32 -23.58
C ASP A 73 -13.13 -28.94 -24.25
N PRO A 74 -12.99 -28.87 -25.59
CA PRO A 74 -12.39 -27.74 -26.29
C PRO A 74 -13.45 -26.75 -26.82
N ASP A 75 -13.25 -25.45 -26.59
CA ASP A 75 -13.85 -24.47 -27.48
C ASP A 75 -13.01 -23.20 -27.63
N MET A 76 -13.03 -22.71 -28.84
CA MET A 76 -12.16 -21.70 -29.44
C MET A 76 -12.30 -20.33 -28.77
N CYS A 77 -11.17 -19.69 -28.46
CA CYS A 77 -10.88 -18.34 -28.96
C CYS A 77 -9.45 -17.92 -28.60
N LYS A 78 -8.65 -17.71 -29.65
CA LYS A 78 -7.35 -17.03 -29.62
C LYS A 78 -7.41 -15.77 -28.75
N ARG A 79 -6.69 -15.76 -27.63
CA ARG A 79 -6.15 -14.51 -27.07
C ARG A 79 -4.66 -14.67 -26.92
N LYS A 80 -3.98 -13.94 -27.82
CA LYS A 80 -2.53 -13.81 -27.87
C LYS A 80 -2.03 -13.41 -26.49
N SER A 81 -1.09 -14.18 -25.98
CA SER A 81 -0.14 -13.73 -24.96
C SER A 81 0.62 -12.53 -25.52
N GLY A 82 0.31 -11.33 -25.03
CA GLY A 82 1.17 -10.15 -25.13
C GLY A 82 1.66 -9.87 -23.72
N SER A 83 2.89 -10.25 -23.41
CA SER A 83 4.09 -9.40 -23.55
C SER A 83 4.11 -8.35 -22.45
N SER A 84 5.02 -8.58 -21.50
CA SER A 84 5.49 -7.61 -20.55
C SER A 84 6.09 -6.42 -21.30
N THR A 85 5.36 -5.33 -21.33
CA THR A 85 5.92 -3.99 -21.37
C THR A 85 4.94 -3.07 -20.66
N ASP A 86 5.50 -2.11 -19.95
CA ASP A 86 4.82 -1.03 -19.24
C ASP A 86 4.23 -0.05 -20.28
N GLU A 87 3.34 -0.57 -21.15
CA GLU A 87 2.63 0.20 -22.16
C GLU A 87 1.40 0.80 -21.45
N GLU A 88 1.26 2.12 -21.44
CA GLU A 88 0.10 2.81 -20.86
C GLU A 88 -1.21 2.25 -21.46
N GLU A 89 -1.91 1.41 -20.71
CA GLU A 89 -3.17 0.81 -21.13
C GLU A 89 -4.28 1.86 -21.13
N VAL A 90 -4.57 2.44 -22.29
CA VAL A 90 -5.65 3.42 -22.45
C VAL A 90 -7.00 2.71 -22.53
N LEU A 91 -7.84 2.90 -21.51
CA LEU A 91 -9.20 2.40 -21.46
C LEU A 91 -10.20 3.49 -21.87
N MET A 92 -11.13 3.17 -22.78
CA MET A 92 -12.19 4.10 -23.19
C MET A 92 -13.44 3.96 -22.32
N LEU A 93 -13.89 5.07 -21.72
CA LEU A 93 -15.12 5.14 -20.94
C LEU A 93 -16.18 6.01 -21.69
N PRO A 94 -17.26 5.43 -22.25
CA PRO A 94 -18.30 6.20 -22.91
C PRO A 94 -19.17 6.94 -21.87
N VAL A 95 -19.29 8.27 -22.02
CA VAL A 95 -20.06 9.12 -21.11
C VAL A 95 -21.18 9.83 -21.85
N LYS A 96 -22.42 9.71 -21.36
CA LYS A 96 -23.57 10.47 -21.86
C LYS A 96 -23.69 11.80 -21.11
N GLY A 97 -23.83 12.90 -21.86
CA GLY A 97 -24.04 14.24 -21.31
C GLY A 97 -22.74 15.03 -21.13
N ARG A 98 -22.73 16.28 -21.61
CA ARG A 98 -21.53 17.13 -21.68
C ARG A 98 -20.98 17.52 -20.31
N GLU A 99 -21.85 17.81 -19.35
CA GLU A 99 -21.45 18.20 -17.99
C GLU A 99 -20.74 17.06 -17.26
N ARG A 100 -21.28 15.84 -17.37
CA ARG A 100 -20.66 14.63 -16.79
C ARG A 100 -19.31 14.34 -17.40
N TYR A 101 -19.19 14.48 -18.73
CA TYR A 101 -17.90 14.36 -19.42
C TYR A 101 -16.89 15.40 -18.92
N ASN A 102 -17.29 16.67 -18.80
CA ASN A 102 -16.39 17.72 -18.32
C ASN A 102 -15.93 17.46 -16.86
N MET A 103 -16.80 16.93 -15.99
CA MET A 103 -16.42 16.56 -14.62
C MET A 103 -15.38 15.43 -14.61
N LEU A 104 -15.64 14.33 -15.34
CA LEU A 104 -14.73 13.19 -15.40
C LEU A 104 -13.40 13.55 -16.05
N LYS A 105 -13.43 14.40 -17.08
CA LYS A 105 -12.23 14.94 -17.71
C LYS A 105 -11.37 15.72 -16.71
N LYS A 106 -11.95 16.62 -15.93
CA LYS A 106 -11.21 17.37 -14.89
C LYS A 106 -10.55 16.45 -13.86
N ILE A 107 -11.24 15.39 -13.45
CA ILE A 107 -10.69 14.40 -12.50
C ILE A 107 -9.53 13.64 -13.15
N ASN A 108 -9.70 13.20 -14.40
CA ASN A 108 -8.66 12.48 -15.13
C ASN A 108 -7.40 13.34 -15.33
N ASP A 109 -7.57 14.58 -15.82
CA ASP A 109 -6.47 15.52 -16.04
C ASP A 109 -5.70 15.81 -14.72
N ALA A 110 -6.41 15.90 -13.59
CA ALA A 110 -5.80 16.10 -12.27
C ALA A 110 -5.00 14.88 -11.77
N LEU A 111 -5.51 13.66 -12.02
CA LEU A 111 -4.80 12.42 -11.66
C LEU A 111 -3.52 12.26 -12.48
N GLU A 112 -3.56 12.52 -13.79
CA GLU A 112 -2.38 12.49 -14.66
C GLU A 112 -1.30 13.48 -14.21
N LEU A 113 -1.71 14.67 -13.76
CA LEU A 113 -0.78 15.68 -13.24
C LEU A 113 -0.14 15.22 -11.91
N ALA A 114 -0.92 14.65 -11.00
CA ALA A 114 -0.42 14.13 -9.72
C ALA A 114 0.60 12.99 -9.91
N GLU A 115 0.40 12.11 -10.89
CA GLU A 115 1.35 11.05 -11.23
C GLU A 115 2.68 11.60 -11.77
N LYS A 116 2.62 12.62 -12.64
CA LYS A 116 3.81 13.31 -13.15
C LYS A 116 4.62 13.95 -12.02
N GLU A 117 3.95 14.60 -11.06
CA GLU A 117 4.61 15.18 -9.89
C GLU A 117 5.25 14.14 -8.97
N ALA A 118 4.59 12.99 -8.74
CA ALA A 118 5.13 11.89 -7.95
C ALA A 118 6.41 11.30 -8.57
N LYS A 119 6.44 11.14 -9.90
CA LYS A 119 7.64 10.72 -10.66
C LYS A 119 8.77 11.75 -10.54
N ASN A 120 8.47 13.04 -10.60
CA ASN A 120 9.46 14.12 -10.46
C ASN A 120 10.06 14.21 -9.04
N LYS A 121 9.24 14.11 -7.99
CA LYS A 121 9.72 14.08 -6.59
C LYS A 121 10.61 12.87 -6.32
N THR A 122 10.30 11.71 -6.90
CA THR A 122 11.11 10.50 -6.75
C THR A 122 12.48 10.64 -7.43
N ARG A 123 12.59 11.42 -8.53
CA ARG A 123 13.88 11.74 -9.17
C ARG A 123 14.69 12.74 -8.35
N ALA A 124 14.06 13.80 -7.83
CA ALA A 124 14.74 14.79 -6.98
C ALA A 124 15.25 14.21 -5.65
N SER A 125 14.54 13.23 -5.07
CA SER A 125 14.94 12.57 -3.82
C SER A 125 16.17 11.67 -3.97
N LYS A 126 16.47 11.19 -5.19
CA LYS A 126 17.64 10.34 -5.47
C LYS A 126 18.94 11.12 -5.60
N GLU A 127 18.89 12.43 -5.86
CA GLU A 127 20.10 13.27 -6.01
C GLU A 127 20.65 13.81 -4.67
N LEU A 128 19.92 13.69 -3.56
CA LEU A 128 20.32 14.28 -2.27
C LEU A 128 20.71 13.26 -1.18
N LEU A 129 21.27 12.11 -1.56
CA LEU A 129 21.94 11.22 -0.60
C LEU A 129 23.38 11.71 -0.35
N PRO A 130 23.71 12.29 0.83
CA PRO A 130 25.10 12.44 1.21
C PRO A 130 25.73 11.05 1.39
N SER A 131 26.86 10.83 0.73
CA SER A 131 27.66 9.62 0.88
C SER A 131 28.21 9.50 2.31
N SER A 132 28.07 8.30 2.89
CA SER A 132 28.82 7.78 4.04
C SER A 132 28.66 8.49 5.40
N GLY A 133 28.10 7.78 6.38
CA GLY A 133 27.95 8.26 7.76
C GLY A 133 28.02 7.14 8.80
N LYS A 134 29.26 6.76 9.14
CA LYS A 134 29.80 6.23 10.42
C LYS A 134 29.16 4.97 11.06
N ARG A 135 29.99 3.92 11.14
CA ARG A 135 29.78 2.71 11.96
C ARG A 135 29.65 3.10 13.44
N VAL A 136 28.71 2.47 14.12
CA VAL A 136 28.56 2.52 15.58
C VAL A 136 29.80 1.90 16.22
N LEU A 137 30.54 2.70 17.01
CA LEU A 137 31.62 2.25 17.87
C LEU A 137 31.03 1.39 18.99
N GLN A 138 31.37 0.10 19.02
CA GLN A 138 31.17 -0.74 20.20
C GLN A 138 32.13 -0.26 21.29
N LYS A 139 31.59 0.35 22.36
CA LYS A 139 32.35 0.59 23.58
C LYS A 139 32.23 -0.66 24.46
N ALA A 140 33.28 -1.48 24.45
CA ALA A 140 33.54 -2.43 25.51
C ALA A 140 34.09 -1.66 26.70
N GLU A 141 33.44 -1.73 27.86
CA GLU A 141 34.13 -1.57 29.14
C GLU A 141 33.75 -2.74 30.05
N ARG A 142 34.80 -3.47 30.40
CA ARG A 142 34.85 -4.56 31.37
C ARG A 142 34.57 -3.97 32.74
N SER A 143 33.72 -4.63 33.52
CA SER A 143 33.60 -4.39 34.95
C SER A 143 33.59 -5.74 35.62
N ASP A 144 34.75 -6.14 36.12
CA ASP A 144 34.89 -7.14 37.19
C ASP A 144 36.10 -6.71 38.02
N SER A 145 35.83 -6.33 39.26
CA SER A 145 36.81 -6.19 40.33
C SER A 145 36.12 -6.54 41.65
N ASP A 146 36.74 -7.51 42.33
CA ASP A 146 36.50 -8.12 43.64
C ASP A 146 35.19 -8.92 43.87
#